data_AF-A0A1V5BPE1-F1
#
_entry.id   AF-A0A1V5BPE1-F1
#
_cell.length_a   1.000
_cell.length_b   1.000
_cell.length_c   1.000
_cell.angle_alpha   90.00
_cell.angle_beta   90.00
_cell.angle_gamma   90.00
#
_symmetry.space_group_name_H-M   'P 1'
#
loop_
_entity.id
_entity.type
_entity.pdbx_description
1 polymer ?
#
loop_
_entity_poly.entity_id
_entity_poly.type
_entity_poly.pdbx_seq_one_letter_code
_entity_poly.pdbx_strand_id
1 'polypeptide(L)'
;MKLFNDKLSDLRRDLYREAEDQLQKDVLKGTRWLLLKNPGNLEEKKGEKERLEEALRMNESLYTAYYLKEDLREVWNQPGKKQAEKVLDEWIRKALSSGISTFKTMAKTLSSYRSGILAYYNFPISTGPLEGTNNKIKTMKRQAYGFRDMEFFKLKIMPFMRPSTLWSDEPFFCFPARPNFYT
;
A
#
# COMPACT_ATOMS: atom_id res chain seq x y z
N MET A 1 -2.60 0.41 -2.33
CA MET A 1 -2.21 -0.94 -2.78
C MET A 1 -1.90 -1.91 -1.64
N LYS A 2 -1.02 -1.58 -0.68
CA LYS A 2 -0.67 -2.50 0.43
C LYS A 2 -1.89 -3.07 1.18
N LEU A 3 -2.83 -2.22 1.57
CA LEU A 3 -4.06 -2.64 2.26
C LEU A 3 -4.85 -3.70 1.47
N PHE A 4 -4.96 -3.55 0.15
CA PHE A 4 -5.64 -4.52 -0.70
C PHE A 4 -4.90 -5.86 -0.69
N ASN A 5 -3.57 -5.83 -0.88
CA ASN A 5 -2.73 -7.02 -0.92
C ASN A 5 -2.81 -7.83 0.39
N ASP A 6 -2.88 -7.14 1.53
CA ASP A 6 -3.05 -7.76 2.83
C ASP A 6 -4.43 -8.45 2.91
N LYS A 7 -5.50 -7.75 2.51
CA LYS A 7 -6.86 -8.30 2.48
C LYS A 7 -7.06 -9.47 1.51
N LEU A 8 -6.42 -9.43 0.34
CA LEU A 8 -6.42 -10.53 -0.62
C LEU A 8 -5.67 -11.75 -0.05
N SER A 9 -4.58 -11.51 0.67
CA SER A 9 -3.83 -12.57 1.36
C SER A 9 -4.63 -13.23 2.46
N ASP A 10 -5.43 -12.45 3.20
CA ASP A 10 -6.32 -12.95 4.24
C ASP A 10 -7.47 -13.77 3.63
N LEU A 11 -8.14 -13.25 2.60
CA LEU A 11 -9.18 -13.98 1.88
C LEU A 11 -8.68 -15.34 1.37
N ARG A 12 -7.49 -15.38 0.77
CA ARG A 12 -6.88 -16.65 0.31
C ARG A 12 -6.64 -17.63 1.47
N ARG A 13 -6.32 -17.14 2.67
CA ARG A 13 -6.15 -18.00 3.87
C ARG A 13 -7.48 -18.54 4.35
N ASP A 14 -8.53 -17.74 4.32
CA ASP A 14 -9.87 -18.16 4.72
C ASP A 14 -10.41 -19.20 3.74
N LEU A 15 -10.30 -18.95 2.43
CA LEU A 15 -10.64 -19.93 1.39
C LEU A 15 -9.86 -21.25 1.53
N TYR A 16 -8.58 -21.21 1.94
CA TYR A 16 -7.80 -22.42 2.19
C TYR A 16 -8.31 -23.24 3.38
N ARG A 17 -8.86 -22.55 4.40
CA ARG A 17 -9.45 -23.20 5.58
C ARG A 17 -10.83 -23.79 5.28
N GLU A 18 -11.61 -23.11 4.44
CA GLU A 18 -12.96 -23.52 4.02
C GLU A 18 -12.94 -24.60 2.93
N ALA A 19 -11.85 -24.74 2.18
CA ALA A 19 -11.73 -25.78 1.15
C ALA A 19 -11.87 -27.19 1.75
N GLU A 20 -12.83 -27.95 1.24
CA GLU A 20 -13.02 -29.36 1.61
C GLU A 20 -12.14 -30.27 0.75
N ASP A 21 -12.00 -29.96 -0.53
CA ASP A 21 -11.23 -30.74 -1.50
C ASP A 21 -9.72 -30.44 -1.43
N GLN A 22 -8.92 -31.50 -1.50
CA GLN A 22 -7.47 -31.41 -1.58
C GLN A 22 -7.02 -30.68 -2.85
N LEU A 23 -7.73 -30.82 -3.97
CA LEU A 23 -7.43 -30.13 -5.22
C LEU A 23 -7.50 -28.59 -5.05
N GLN A 24 -8.54 -28.09 -4.38
CA GLN A 24 -8.68 -26.67 -4.09
C GLN A 24 -7.58 -26.15 -3.15
N LYS A 25 -7.19 -26.96 -2.15
CA LYS A 25 -6.09 -26.61 -1.24
C LYS A 25 -4.75 -26.50 -1.95
N ASP A 26 -4.45 -27.44 -2.84
CA ASP A 26 -3.19 -27.48 -3.56
C ASP A 26 -3.04 -26.27 -4.48
N VAL A 27 -4.15 -25.79 -5.04
CA VAL A 27 -4.19 -24.62 -5.91
C VAL A 27 -4.10 -23.31 -5.15
N LEU A 28 -4.63 -23.23 -3.94
CA LEU A 28 -4.45 -22.05 -3.06
C LEU A 28 -3.03 -22.00 -2.45
N LYS A 29 -2.33 -23.13 -2.44
CA LYS A 29 -0.95 -23.24 -1.98
C LYS A 29 -0.01 -22.66 -3.06
N GLY A 30 0.90 -21.79 -2.64
CA GLY A 30 1.88 -21.17 -3.56
C GLY A 30 1.36 -20.03 -4.46
N THR A 31 0.05 -19.84 -4.61
CA THR A 31 -0.52 -18.78 -5.48
C THR A 31 -0.46 -17.37 -4.93
N ARG A 32 -0.08 -17.19 -3.65
CA ARG A 32 0.03 -15.86 -3.02
C ARG A 32 0.86 -14.88 -3.86
N TRP A 33 2.04 -15.28 -4.30
CA TRP A 33 2.93 -14.40 -5.04
C TRP A 33 2.43 -14.07 -6.44
N LEU A 34 1.71 -15.01 -7.08
CA LEU A 34 1.08 -14.81 -8.38
C LEU A 34 -0.04 -13.76 -8.29
N LEU A 35 -0.88 -13.85 -7.26
CA LEU A 35 -1.97 -12.90 -7.00
C LEU A 35 -1.46 -11.48 -6.67
N LEU A 36 -0.29 -11.39 -6.04
CA LEU A 36 0.31 -10.11 -5.64
C LEU A 36 1.13 -9.45 -6.75
N LYS A 37 1.58 -10.20 -7.76
CA LYS A 37 2.34 -9.67 -8.89
C LYS A 37 1.46 -8.72 -9.72
N ASN A 38 2.10 -7.78 -10.40
CA ASN A 38 1.46 -7.01 -11.46
C ASN A 38 1.30 -7.94 -12.67
N PRO A 39 0.14 -7.99 -13.36
CA PRO A 39 -0.05 -8.78 -14.57
C PRO A 39 1.10 -8.66 -15.59
N GLY A 40 1.60 -7.43 -15.84
CA GLY A 40 2.71 -7.20 -16.76
C GLY A 40 4.08 -7.73 -16.31
N ASN A 41 4.20 -8.15 -15.04
CA ASN A 41 5.43 -8.72 -14.49
C ASN A 41 5.35 -10.25 -14.37
N LEU A 42 4.26 -10.89 -14.80
CA LEU A 42 4.12 -12.35 -14.80
C LEU A 42 5.07 -12.94 -15.84
N GLU A 43 5.89 -13.91 -15.41
CA GLU A 43 6.89 -14.51 -16.29
C GLU A 43 6.28 -15.67 -17.07
N GLU A 44 6.08 -15.45 -18.37
CA GLU A 44 5.53 -16.45 -19.29
C GLU A 44 6.41 -17.72 -19.35
N LYS A 45 7.74 -17.54 -19.34
CA LYS A 45 8.73 -18.65 -19.32
C LYS A 45 8.60 -19.60 -18.12
N LYS A 46 7.96 -19.15 -17.03
CA LYS A 46 7.77 -19.93 -15.81
C LYS A 46 6.35 -20.50 -15.68
N GLY A 47 5.48 -20.30 -16.68
CA GLY A 47 4.08 -20.74 -16.63
C GLY A 47 3.25 -20.03 -15.53
N GLU A 48 3.69 -18.85 -15.07
CA GLU A 48 3.03 -18.14 -13.96
C GLU A 48 1.60 -17.70 -14.32
N LYS A 49 1.40 -17.33 -15.59
CA LYS A 49 0.09 -16.89 -16.11
C LYS A 49 -0.91 -18.05 -16.13
N GLU A 50 -0.52 -19.21 -16.67
CA GLU A 50 -1.36 -20.40 -16.72
C GLU A 50 -1.75 -20.88 -15.31
N ARG A 51 -0.78 -20.92 -14.38
CA ARG A 51 -1.05 -21.26 -12.97
C ARG A 51 -2.00 -20.28 -12.30
N LEU A 52 -1.87 -18.98 -12.60
CA LEU A 52 -2.79 -17.98 -12.09
C LEU A 52 -4.19 -18.22 -12.66
N GLU A 53 -4.33 -18.37 -13.97
CA GLU A 53 -5.61 -18.61 -14.63
C GLU A 53 -6.30 -19.88 -14.12
N GLU A 54 -5.56 -20.97 -13.91
CA GLU A 54 -6.07 -22.20 -13.31
C GLU A 54 -6.59 -21.97 -11.89
N ALA A 55 -5.82 -21.23 -11.07
CA ALA A 55 -6.22 -20.92 -9.70
C ALA A 55 -7.46 -20.03 -9.63
N LEU A 56 -7.58 -19.10 -10.56
CA LEU A 56 -8.75 -18.23 -10.67
C LEU A 56 -9.98 -18.99 -11.20
N ARG A 57 -9.80 -19.93 -12.13
CA ARG A 57 -10.89 -20.75 -12.68
C ARG A 57 -11.55 -21.63 -11.62
N MET A 58 -10.78 -22.12 -10.65
CA MET A 58 -11.27 -23.04 -9.62
C MET A 58 -11.84 -22.34 -8.39
N ASN A 59 -11.71 -21.02 -8.28
CA ASN A 59 -12.23 -20.29 -7.13
C ASN A 59 -12.81 -18.93 -7.55
N GLU A 60 -14.15 -18.88 -7.65
CA GLU A 60 -14.89 -17.67 -8.04
C GLU A 60 -14.60 -16.49 -7.11
N SER A 61 -14.59 -16.71 -5.79
CA SER A 61 -14.30 -15.66 -4.81
C SER A 61 -12.90 -15.08 -5.00
N LEU A 62 -11.92 -15.94 -5.30
CA LEU A 62 -10.55 -15.52 -5.60
C LEU A 62 -10.45 -14.75 -6.92
N TYR A 63 -11.20 -15.17 -7.94
CA TYR A 63 -11.32 -14.45 -9.21
C TYR A 63 -11.91 -13.05 -9.02
N THR A 64 -13.04 -12.94 -8.33
CA THR A 64 -13.66 -11.63 -8.04
C THR A 64 -12.69 -10.73 -7.27
N ALA A 65 -11.98 -11.29 -6.28
CA ALA A 65 -10.99 -10.57 -5.48
C ALA A 65 -9.82 -10.05 -6.31
N TYR A 66 -9.29 -10.89 -7.20
CA TYR A 66 -8.21 -10.53 -8.10
C TYR A 66 -8.66 -9.47 -9.12
N TYR A 67 -9.85 -9.62 -9.68
CA TYR A 67 -10.40 -8.64 -10.61
C TYR A 67 -10.61 -7.28 -9.94
N LEU A 68 -11.20 -7.24 -8.74
CA LEU A 68 -11.35 -6.01 -7.96
C LEU A 68 -10.00 -5.37 -7.62
N LYS A 69 -8.93 -6.15 -7.44
CA LYS A 69 -7.58 -5.62 -7.23
C LYS A 69 -7.12 -4.83 -8.44
N GLU A 70 -7.22 -5.42 -9.62
CA GLU A 70 -6.76 -4.80 -10.85
C GLU A 70 -7.66 -3.63 -11.26
N ASP A 71 -8.98 -3.75 -11.12
CA ASP A 71 -9.95 -2.67 -11.39
C ASP A 71 -9.69 -1.44 -10.50
N LEU A 72 -9.25 -1.63 -9.25
CA LEU A 72 -8.89 -0.51 -8.37
C LEU A 72 -7.67 0.26 -8.88
N ARG A 73 -6.73 -0.40 -9.59
CA ARG A 73 -5.52 0.25 -10.10
C ARG A 73 -5.85 1.25 -11.19
N GLU A 74 -6.90 0.97 -11.95
CA GLU A 74 -7.35 1.83 -13.03
C GLU A 74 -7.75 3.22 -12.54
N VAL A 75 -8.11 3.37 -11.25
CA VAL A 75 -8.36 4.68 -10.63
C VAL A 75 -7.20 5.65 -10.80
N TRP A 76 -5.94 5.18 -10.76
CA TRP A 76 -4.75 6.02 -10.93
C TRP A 76 -4.22 6.07 -12.36
N ASN A 77 -4.72 5.22 -13.25
CA ASN A 77 -4.36 5.21 -14.68
C ASN A 77 -5.26 6.15 -15.51
N GLN A 78 -6.28 6.76 -14.90
CA GLN A 78 -7.16 7.69 -15.62
C GLN A 78 -6.45 9.00 -15.97
N PRO A 79 -6.82 9.64 -17.10
CA PRO A 79 -6.19 10.88 -17.56
C PRO A 79 -6.53 12.11 -16.71
N GLY A 80 -7.58 12.03 -15.88
CA GLY A 80 -8.03 13.17 -15.11
C GLY A 80 -8.92 12.79 -13.93
N LYS A 81 -9.03 13.74 -12.99
CA LYS A 81 -9.76 13.58 -11.72
C LYS A 81 -11.20 13.14 -11.91
N LYS A 82 -11.91 13.70 -12.90
CA LYS A 82 -13.33 13.40 -13.16
C LYS A 82 -13.53 11.98 -13.70
N GLN A 83 -12.57 11.46 -14.48
CA GLN A 83 -12.61 10.07 -14.95
C GLN A 83 -12.27 9.12 -13.79
N ALA A 84 -11.22 9.43 -13.02
CA ALA A 84 -10.85 8.66 -11.83
C ALA A 84 -11.99 8.56 -10.81
N GLU A 85 -12.74 9.65 -10.62
CA GLU A 85 -13.91 9.71 -9.77
C GLU A 85 -15.00 8.71 -10.20
N LYS A 86 -15.30 8.64 -11.50
CA LYS A 86 -16.26 7.67 -12.05
C LYS A 86 -15.79 6.24 -11.84
N VAL A 87 -14.52 5.96 -12.13
CA VAL A 87 -13.93 4.63 -11.96
C VAL A 87 -13.97 4.21 -10.48
N LEU A 88 -13.64 5.11 -9.57
CA LEU A 88 -13.71 4.84 -8.13
C LEU A 88 -15.15 4.56 -7.66
N ASP A 89 -16.13 5.34 -8.13
CA ASP A 89 -17.53 5.13 -7.77
C ASP A 89 -18.09 3.82 -8.35
N GLU A 90 -17.67 3.44 -9.55
CA GLU A 90 -17.99 2.13 -10.15
C GLU A 90 -17.36 0.99 -9.36
N TRP A 91 -16.07 1.12 -9.02
CA TRP A 91 -15.35 0.15 -8.21
C TRP A 91 -16.02 -0.05 -6.84
N ILE A 92 -16.46 1.03 -6.17
CA ILE A 92 -17.20 0.94 -4.90
C ILE A 92 -18.50 0.15 -5.08
N ARG A 93 -19.25 0.38 -6.16
CA ARG A 93 -20.47 -0.40 -6.46
C ARG A 93 -20.15 -1.89 -6.64
N LYS A 94 -19.16 -2.22 -7.48
CA LYS A 94 -18.72 -3.61 -7.72
C LYS A 94 -18.27 -4.29 -6.42
N ALA A 95 -17.49 -3.60 -5.59
CA ALA A 95 -17.02 -4.11 -4.32
C ALA A 95 -18.17 -4.35 -3.33
N LEU A 96 -19.19 -3.49 -3.31
CA LEU A 96 -20.38 -3.69 -2.49
C LEU A 96 -21.26 -4.85 -2.96
N SER A 97 -21.37 -5.06 -4.27
CA SER A 97 -22.14 -6.17 -4.86
C SER A 97 -21.38 -7.49 -4.91
N SER A 98 -20.06 -7.51 -4.66
CA SER A 98 -19.19 -8.70 -4.77
C SER A 98 -19.50 -9.85 -3.80
N GLY A 99 -20.38 -9.65 -2.81
CA GLY A 99 -20.66 -10.66 -1.78
C GLY A 99 -19.58 -10.79 -0.70
N ILE A 100 -18.34 -10.41 -0.98
CA ILE A 100 -17.18 -10.59 -0.08
C ILE A 100 -17.13 -9.48 0.98
N SER A 101 -17.34 -9.85 2.25
CA SER A 101 -17.40 -8.93 3.41
C SER A 101 -16.17 -8.02 3.55
N THR A 102 -14.99 -8.57 3.26
CA THR A 102 -13.71 -7.85 3.29
C THR A 102 -13.70 -6.67 2.30
N PHE A 103 -14.19 -6.87 1.07
CA PHE A 103 -14.23 -5.81 0.07
C PHE A 103 -15.35 -4.80 0.31
N LYS A 104 -16.49 -5.23 0.89
CA LYS A 104 -17.52 -4.29 1.36
C LYS A 104 -16.98 -3.32 2.40
N THR A 105 -16.18 -3.82 3.34
CA THR A 105 -15.52 -2.97 4.36
C THR A 105 -14.52 -2.02 3.71
N MET A 106 -13.72 -2.52 2.77
CA MET A 106 -12.77 -1.71 2.02
C MET A 106 -13.44 -0.61 1.19
N ALA A 107 -14.60 -0.91 0.58
CA ALA A 107 -15.40 0.06 -0.16
C ALA A 107 -15.88 1.22 0.73
N LYS A 108 -16.34 0.92 1.94
CA LYS A 108 -16.71 1.96 2.93
C LYS A 108 -15.53 2.84 3.32
N THR A 109 -14.37 2.22 3.55
CA THR A 109 -13.12 2.94 3.86
C THR A 109 -12.73 3.86 2.70
N LEU A 110 -12.69 3.34 1.46
CA LEU A 110 -12.31 4.14 0.29
C LEU A 110 -13.31 5.26 -0.01
N SER A 111 -14.61 5.01 0.20
CA SER A 111 -15.64 6.05 0.11
C SER A 111 -15.39 7.18 1.11
N SER A 112 -14.99 6.86 2.34
CA SER A 112 -14.66 7.85 3.38
C SER A 112 -13.40 8.66 3.03
N TYR A 113 -12.42 8.05 2.38
CA TYR A 113 -11.16 8.69 1.96
C TYR A 113 -11.18 9.19 0.50
N ARG A 114 -12.35 9.27 -0.14
CA ARG A 114 -12.52 9.62 -1.56
C ARG A 114 -11.81 10.90 -1.96
N SER A 115 -11.94 11.96 -1.14
CA SER A 115 -11.29 13.25 -1.37
C SER A 115 -9.76 13.14 -1.39
N GLY A 116 -9.18 12.34 -0.47
CA GLY A 116 -7.74 12.11 -0.39
C GLY A 116 -7.20 11.30 -1.58
N ILE A 117 -7.97 10.31 -2.05
CA ILE A 117 -7.58 9.50 -3.23
C ILE A 117 -7.56 10.40 -4.48
N LEU A 118 -8.61 11.21 -4.67
CA LEU A 118 -8.72 12.10 -5.84
C LEU A 118 -7.79 13.32 -5.75
N ALA A 119 -7.27 13.65 -4.55
CA ALA A 119 -6.28 14.71 -4.38
C ALA A 119 -4.95 14.39 -5.09
N TYR A 120 -4.65 13.10 -5.34
CA TYR A 120 -3.50 12.67 -6.13
C TYR A 120 -3.43 13.34 -7.51
N TYR A 121 -4.59 13.60 -8.13
CA TYR A 121 -4.67 14.26 -9.44
C TYR A 121 -4.37 15.76 -9.40
N ASN A 122 -4.55 16.39 -8.24
CA ASN A 122 -4.21 17.80 -8.06
C ASN A 122 -2.74 17.97 -7.66
N PHE A 123 -2.25 17.05 -6.83
CA PHE A 123 -0.88 17.03 -6.33
C PHE A 123 -0.36 15.59 -6.44
N PRO A 124 0.44 15.26 -7.46
CA PRO A 124 1.06 13.94 -7.57
C PRO A 124 2.12 13.80 -6.47
N ILE A 125 1.69 13.46 -5.26
CA ILE A 125 2.57 13.20 -4.14
C ILE A 125 3.11 11.78 -4.30
N SER A 126 4.40 11.66 -4.57
CA SER A 126 5.07 10.35 -4.55
C SER A 126 5.15 9.84 -3.10
N THR A 127 4.94 8.54 -2.90
CA THR A 127 5.07 7.93 -1.58
C THR A 127 6.53 7.80 -1.13
N GLY A 128 7.49 7.93 -2.06
CA GLY A 128 8.92 7.74 -1.80
C GLY A 128 9.49 8.65 -0.70
N PRO A 129 9.35 10.00 -0.80
CA PRO A 129 9.79 10.92 0.25
C PRO A 129 9.13 10.64 1.60
N LEU A 130 7.83 10.35 1.60
CA LEU A 130 7.06 10.02 2.80
C LEU A 130 7.56 8.73 3.47
N GLU A 131 7.83 7.69 2.67
CA GLU A 131 8.41 6.43 3.13
C GLU A 131 9.84 6.62 3.66
N GLY A 132 10.64 7.47 3.00
CA GLY A 132 11.97 7.85 3.46
C GLY A 132 11.93 8.51 4.84
N THR A 133 11.04 9.49 5.03
CA THR A 133 10.82 10.14 6.33
C THR A 133 10.35 9.14 7.39
N ASN A 134 9.39 8.27 7.07
CA ASN A 134 8.93 7.23 7.99
C ASN A 134 10.06 6.26 8.39
N ASN A 135 10.94 5.88 7.46
CA ASN A 135 12.09 5.04 7.75
C ASN A 135 13.11 5.76 8.64
N LYS A 136 13.40 7.05 8.38
CA LYS A 136 14.27 7.86 9.26
C LYS A 136 13.73 7.94 10.69
N ILE A 137 12.43 8.19 10.86
CA ILE A 137 11.77 8.24 12.17
C ILE A 137 11.85 6.88 12.88
N LYS A 138 11.59 5.77 12.16
CA LYS A 138 11.71 4.41 12.71
C LYS A 138 13.14 4.10 13.15
N THR A 139 14.13 4.42 12.33
CA THR A 139 15.55 4.23 12.67
C THR A 139 15.94 5.02 13.90
N MET A 140 15.53 6.28 13.98
CA MET A 140 15.77 7.12 15.16
C MET A 140 15.14 6.52 16.42
N LYS A 141 13.87 6.10 16.35
CA LYS A 141 13.19 5.45 17.48
C LYS A 141 13.94 4.19 17.93
N ARG A 142 14.45 3.40 16.99
CA ARG A 142 15.23 2.18 17.26
C ARG A 142 16.58 2.50 17.93
N GLN A 143 17.30 3.52 17.45
CA GLN A 143 18.56 3.96 18.04
C GLN A 143 18.38 4.50 19.46
N ALA A 144 17.26 5.17 19.73
CA ALA A 144 16.94 5.69 21.06
C ALA A 144 16.40 4.63 22.04
N TYR A 145 16.16 3.38 21.59
CA TYR A 145 15.43 2.35 22.36
C TYR A 145 14.05 2.83 22.84
N GLY A 146 13.40 3.69 22.05
CA GLY A 146 12.14 4.34 22.39
C GLY A 146 12.32 5.69 23.08
N PHE A 147 11.30 6.54 22.96
CA PHE A 147 11.24 7.82 23.65
C PHE A 147 10.18 7.73 24.75
N ARG A 148 10.52 8.12 25.98
CA ARG A 148 9.55 8.23 27.09
C ARG A 148 8.76 9.54 27.03
N ASP A 149 9.41 10.61 26.54
CA ASP A 149 8.81 11.93 26.38
C ASP A 149 8.37 12.15 24.93
N MET A 150 7.07 12.35 24.75
CA MET A 150 6.47 12.58 23.43
C MET A 150 6.74 13.98 22.89
N GLU A 151 6.91 15.00 23.74
CA GLU A 151 7.26 16.36 23.30
C GLU A 151 8.68 16.39 22.75
N PHE A 152 9.62 15.73 23.43
CA PHE A 152 10.97 15.55 22.93
C PHE A 152 11.01 14.77 21.60
N PHE A 153 10.17 13.74 21.47
CA PHE A 153 10.06 12.99 20.22
C PHE A 153 9.52 13.85 19.07
N LYS A 154 8.50 14.69 19.31
CA LYS A 154 7.98 15.65 18.32
C LYS A 154 9.05 16.64 17.87
N LEU A 155 9.79 17.22 18.82
CA LEU A 155 10.91 18.13 18.53
C LEU A 155 11.96 17.47 17.64
N LYS A 156 12.28 16.20 17.91
CA LYS A 156 13.20 15.39 17.10
C LYS A 156 12.67 15.08 15.70
N ILE A 157 11.37 14.92 15.50
CA ILE A 157 10.76 14.59 14.20
C ILE A 157 10.59 15.82 13.30
N MET A 158 10.30 17.00 13.86
CA MET A 158 9.99 18.20 13.08
C MET A 158 11.00 18.54 11.96
N PRO A 159 12.33 18.42 12.16
CA PRO A 159 13.31 18.65 11.10
C PRO A 159 13.15 17.72 9.88
N PHE A 160 12.61 16.51 10.07
CA PHE A 160 12.41 15.53 8.99
C PHE A 160 11.12 15.74 8.19
N MET A 161 10.19 16.57 8.70
CA MET A 161 8.91 16.86 8.05
C MET A 161 8.96 18.12 7.17
N ARG A 162 10.03 18.92 7.23
CA ARG A 162 10.20 20.07 6.34
C ARG A 162 10.73 19.62 4.96
N PRO A 163 10.13 20.07 3.85
CA PRO A 163 10.68 19.85 2.51
C PRO A 163 12.10 20.43 2.43
N SER A 164 13.05 19.65 1.94
CA SER A 164 14.46 20.06 1.78
C SER A 164 14.68 21.07 0.63
N THR A 165 13.62 21.50 -0.04
CA THR A 165 13.68 22.40 -1.22
C THR A 165 13.23 23.82 -0.93
N LEU A 166 13.01 24.19 0.32
CA LEU A 166 12.88 25.59 0.71
C LEU A 166 14.03 25.89 1.65
N TRP A 167 14.79 26.94 1.32
CA TRP A 167 15.94 27.51 2.04
C TRP A 167 17.30 26.86 1.71
N SER A 168 17.77 27.10 0.48
CA SER A 168 19.04 27.82 0.36
C SER A 168 18.73 29.26 0.76
N ASP A 169 19.36 29.73 1.83
CA ASP A 169 19.67 31.14 2.14
C ASP A 169 19.51 31.41 3.64
N GLU A 170 20.68 31.56 4.27
CA GLU A 170 21.00 32.32 5.49
C GLU A 170 20.92 31.64 6.88
N PRO A 171 21.82 32.03 7.80
CA PRO A 171 22.64 31.08 8.54
C PRO A 171 22.45 31.23 10.05
N PHE A 172 21.81 30.27 10.70
CA PHE A 172 21.81 30.22 12.16
C PHE A 172 21.89 28.77 12.63
N PHE A 173 23.11 28.24 12.72
CA PHE A 173 23.52 27.42 13.86
C PHE A 173 25.04 27.41 13.95
N CYS A 174 25.55 28.36 14.74
CA CYS A 174 26.91 28.35 15.25
C CYS A 174 27.05 27.08 16.13
N PHE A 175 27.83 26.09 15.67
CA PHE A 175 28.30 25.03 16.56
C PHE A 175 29.36 25.65 17.49
N PRO A 176 29.21 25.60 18.83
CA PRO A 176 30.30 25.98 19.71
C PRO A 176 31.46 25.00 19.52
N ALA A 177 32.66 25.56 19.36
CA ALA A 177 33.92 24.85 19.25
C ALA A 177 34.10 23.83 20.39
N ARG A 178 34.55 22.63 20.06
CA ARG A 178 35.06 21.68 21.05
C ARG A 178 36.35 22.25 21.65
N PRO A 179 36.53 22.26 22.99
CA PRO A 179 37.83 22.55 23.57
C PRO A 179 38.79 21.38 23.30
N ASN A 180 39.96 21.70 22.74
CA ASN A 180 41.09 20.77 22.66
C ASN A 180 41.58 20.42 24.07
N PHE A 181 41.58 19.14 24.41
CA PHE A 181 42.39 18.60 25.51
C PHE A 181 43.28 17.50 24.95
N TYR A 182 44.55 17.84 24.72
CA TYR A 182 45.68 16.93 24.83
C TYR A 182 46.85 17.74 25.39
N THR A 183 47.26 17.39 26.62
CA THR A 183 48.65 17.47 27.06
C THR A 183 49.42 16.32 26.45
#